data_AF-A0A2J4YP55-F1
#
_entry.id   AF-A0A2J4YP55-F1
#
_cell.length_a   1.000
_cell.length_b   1.000
_cell.length_c   1.000
_cell.angle_alpha   90.00
_cell.angle_beta   90.00
_cell.angle_gamma   90.00
#
_symmetry.space_group_name_H-M   'P 1'
#
loop_
_entity.id
_entity.type
_entity.pdbx_description
1 polymer ?
#
loop_
_entity_poly.entity_id
_entity_poly.type
_entity_poly.pdbx_seq_one_letter_code
_entity_poly.pdbx_strand_id
1 'polypeptide(L)'
;GSDPFDTVKEGQIVHEYPDAGEVVWGDDRGVTCRRWNWRQGVRTRLSVESPRMWFILESLPEMPLSALQEAGEMLSNGLLEMMPEATIRSQLIGPGA
;
A
#
# COMPACT_ATOMS: atom_id res chain seq x y z
N GLY A 1 15.31 3.17 -10.11
CA GLY A 1 15.71 1.75 -10.04
C GLY A 1 15.51 1.09 -11.39
N SER A 2 15.96 -0.14 -11.54
CA SER A 2 15.71 -0.97 -12.74
C SER A 2 14.41 -1.76 -12.66
N ASP A 3 13.76 -1.78 -11.50
CA ASP A 3 12.52 -2.54 -11.30
C ASP A 3 11.34 -1.83 -11.98
N PRO A 4 10.51 -2.56 -12.76
CA PRO A 4 9.42 -1.99 -13.52
C PRO A 4 8.25 -1.59 -12.60
N PHE A 5 7.58 -0.49 -12.94
CA PHE A 5 6.32 -0.04 -12.36
C PHE A 5 5.27 0.10 -13.45
N ASP A 6 4.13 -0.56 -13.32
CA ASP A 6 3.04 -0.50 -14.28
C ASP A 6 2.07 0.64 -14.00
N THR A 7 1.80 1.47 -15.01
CA THR A 7 0.85 2.59 -14.94
C THR A 7 0.02 2.68 -16.21
N VAL A 8 -1.02 3.52 -16.21
CA VAL A 8 -1.85 3.76 -17.39
C VAL A 8 -1.53 5.13 -17.97
N LYS A 9 -1.16 5.17 -19.26
CA LYS A 9 -1.02 6.40 -20.04
C LYS A 9 -1.84 6.25 -21.31
N GLU A 10 -2.71 7.21 -21.60
CA GLU A 10 -3.56 7.20 -22.80
C GLU A 10 -4.36 5.88 -22.97
N GLY A 11 -4.81 5.30 -21.86
CA GLY A 11 -5.58 4.05 -21.84
C GLY A 11 -4.74 2.78 -22.02
N GLN A 12 -3.42 2.89 -22.16
CA GLN A 12 -2.51 1.75 -22.31
C GLN A 12 -1.68 1.54 -21.04
N ILE A 13 -1.43 0.27 -20.72
CA ILE A 13 -0.49 -0.08 -19.65
C ILE A 13 0.93 0.15 -20.18
N VAL A 14 1.67 0.99 -19.48
CA VAL A 14 3.08 1.32 -19.77
C VAL A 14 3.92 1.07 -18.52
N HIS A 15 5.21 0.82 -18.73
CA HIS A 15 6.17 0.71 -17.64
C HIS A 15 6.95 2.01 -17.45
N GLU A 16 7.02 2.44 -16.21
CA GLU A 16 7.94 3.48 -15.75
C GLU A 16 8.93 2.86 -14.76
N TYR A 17 9.98 3.61 -14.43
CA TYR A 17 11.02 3.18 -13.50
C TYR A 17 11.18 4.23 -12.40
N PRO A 18 11.42 3.82 -11.14
CA PRO A 18 11.64 4.76 -10.05
C PRO A 18 12.85 5.66 -10.28
N ASP A 19 12.80 6.89 -9.79
CA ASP A 19 13.97 7.77 -9.77
C ASP A 19 14.99 7.29 -8.72
N ALA A 20 16.24 7.75 -8.80
CA ALA A 20 17.24 7.45 -7.77
C ALA A 20 16.84 8.09 -6.43
N GLY A 21 16.87 7.31 -5.35
CA GLY A 21 16.47 7.76 -4.01
C GLY A 21 14.95 7.78 -3.76
N GLU A 22 14.14 7.37 -4.74
CA GLU A 22 12.69 7.24 -4.56
C GLU A 22 12.36 6.08 -3.62
N VAL A 23 11.49 6.32 -2.63
CA VAL A 23 10.94 5.28 -1.76
C VAL A 23 9.79 4.58 -2.48
N VAL A 24 9.88 3.26 -2.57
CA VAL A 24 8.94 2.40 -3.29
C VAL A 24 8.56 1.17 -2.48
N TRP A 25 7.38 0.63 -2.74
CA TRP A 25 6.98 -0.72 -2.34
C TRP A 25 7.14 -1.65 -3.54
N GLY A 26 7.68 -2.84 -3.32
CA GLY A 26 7.89 -3.82 -4.38
C GLY A 26 7.82 -5.25 -3.90
N ASP A 27 7.60 -6.15 -4.85
CA ASP A 27 7.73 -7.60 -4.68
C ASP A 27 8.78 -8.15 -5.67
N ASP A 28 8.87 -9.47 -5.78
CA ASP A 28 9.78 -10.17 -6.68
C ASP A 28 9.53 -9.88 -8.17
N ARG A 29 8.38 -9.30 -8.52
CA ARG A 29 7.97 -8.99 -9.89
C ARG A 29 8.16 -7.51 -10.24
N GLY A 30 8.47 -6.66 -9.27
CA GLY A 30 8.75 -5.25 -9.48
C GLY A 30 8.00 -4.33 -8.51
N VAL A 31 7.91 -3.06 -8.87
CA VAL A 31 7.35 -2.01 -8.03
C VAL A 31 5.83 -2.06 -8.04
N THR A 32 5.22 -2.07 -6.86
CA THR A 32 3.77 -2.08 -6.65
C THR A 32 3.23 -0.72 -6.27
N CYS A 33 4.05 0.13 -5.65
CA CYS A 33 3.69 1.49 -5.30
C CYS A 33 4.92 2.40 -5.29
N ARG A 34 4.75 3.65 -5.74
CA ARG A 34 5.80 4.64 -5.97
C ARG A 34 5.57 5.91 -5.18
N ARG A 35 6.66 6.59 -4.85
CA ARG A 35 6.69 7.84 -4.08
C ARG A 35 5.94 7.68 -2.76
N TRP A 36 6.39 6.70 -1.96
CA TRP A 36 5.64 6.25 -0.77
C TRP A 36 4.29 5.65 -1.20
N ASN A 37 3.22 5.82 -0.41
CA ASN A 37 1.87 5.36 -0.74
C ASN A 37 1.11 6.23 -1.77
N TRP A 38 1.78 7.08 -2.57
CA TRP A 38 1.12 8.04 -3.47
C TRP A 38 0.66 7.45 -4.81
N ARG A 39 1.45 6.57 -5.44
CA ARG A 39 1.15 6.03 -6.78
C ARG A 39 1.12 4.50 -6.79
N GLN A 40 -0.08 3.92 -6.76
CA GLN A 40 -0.30 2.48 -6.86
C GLN A 40 -0.20 1.98 -8.31
N GLY A 41 0.49 0.86 -8.50
CA GLY A 41 0.59 0.15 -9.78
C GLY A 41 -0.74 -0.52 -10.18
N VAL A 42 -0.88 -0.90 -11.45
CA VAL A 42 -2.13 -1.48 -11.97
C VAL A 42 -2.33 -2.91 -11.45
N ARG A 43 -1.26 -3.72 -11.43
CA ARG A 43 -1.26 -5.14 -11.08
C ARG A 43 -1.75 -5.43 -9.67
N THR A 44 -1.45 -4.56 -8.71
CA THR A 44 -1.80 -4.71 -7.29
C THR A 44 -2.93 -3.77 -6.88
N ARG A 45 -3.70 -3.26 -7.84
CA ARG A 45 -4.88 -2.46 -7.56
C ARG A 45 -5.97 -3.34 -6.94
N LEU A 46 -6.60 -2.84 -5.88
CA LEU A 46 -7.77 -3.47 -5.30
C LEU A 46 -8.94 -3.44 -6.28
N SER A 47 -9.73 -4.51 -6.29
CA SER A 47 -10.96 -4.62 -7.05
C SER A 47 -12.05 -5.24 -6.19
N VAL A 48 -13.30 -5.14 -6.63
CA VAL A 48 -14.45 -5.79 -5.96
C VAL A 48 -14.33 -7.32 -5.91
N GLU A 49 -13.48 -7.89 -6.76
CA GLU A 49 -13.24 -9.34 -6.83
C GLU A 49 -12.09 -9.78 -5.92
N SER A 50 -11.38 -8.85 -5.26
CA SER A 50 -10.19 -9.16 -4.46
C SER A 50 -10.57 -9.80 -3.11
N PRO A 51 -10.32 -11.11 -2.89
CA PRO A 51 -10.73 -11.79 -1.65
C PRO A 51 -9.76 -11.55 -0.49
N ARG A 52 -8.57 -11.02 -0.78
CA ARG A 52 -7.51 -10.71 0.18
C ARG A 52 -6.94 -9.36 -0.17
N MET A 53 -6.91 -8.46 0.80
CA MET A 53 -6.48 -7.09 0.65
C MET A 53 -5.31 -6.83 1.59
N TRP A 54 -4.33 -6.07 1.11
CA TRP A 54 -3.19 -5.63 1.91
C TRP A 54 -3.21 -4.11 1.97
N PHE A 55 -3.21 -3.57 3.19
CA PHE A 55 -3.16 -2.14 3.43
C PHE A 55 -1.85 -1.80 4.12
N ILE A 56 -1.20 -0.73 3.68
CA ILE A 56 0.00 -0.18 4.29
C ILE A 56 -0.36 1.21 4.77
N LEU A 57 -0.20 1.45 6.07
CA LEU A 57 -0.26 2.78 6.65
C LEU A 57 1.15 3.12 7.11
N GLU A 58 1.58 4.33 6.79
CA GLU A 58 2.90 4.83 7.14
C GLU A 58 2.79 6.24 7.70
N SER A 59 3.69 6.57 8.61
CA SER A 59 3.78 7.89 9.22
C SER A 59 5.22 8.37 9.23
N LEU A 60 5.42 9.67 9.11
CA LEU A 60 6.72 10.30 9.34
C LEU A 60 6.97 10.45 10.85
N PRO A 61 8.23 10.59 11.29
CA PRO A 61 8.58 10.66 12.71
C PRO A 61 7.86 11.75 13.51
N GLU A 62 7.45 12.85 12.86
CA GLU A 62 6.71 13.95 13.48
C GLU A 62 5.28 13.56 13.89
N MET A 63 4.73 12.51 13.30
CA MET A 63 3.41 11.98 13.63
C MET A 63 3.51 10.94 14.75
N PRO A 64 2.77 11.09 15.86
CA PRO A 64 2.79 10.13 16.95
C PRO A 64 2.39 8.73 16.47
N LEU A 65 3.08 7.70 16.98
CA LEU A 65 2.75 6.31 16.69
C LEU A 65 1.30 5.95 17.04
N SER A 66 0.74 6.55 18.10
CA SER A 66 -0.66 6.35 18.48
C SER A 66 -1.63 6.79 17.39
N ALA A 67 -1.35 7.90 16.69
CA ALA A 67 -2.19 8.35 15.59
C ALA A 67 -2.16 7.39 14.39
N LEU A 68 -1.02 6.72 14.15
CA LEU A 68 -0.92 5.68 13.13
C LEU A 68 -1.73 4.44 13.53
N GLN A 69 -1.67 4.05 14.81
CA GLN A 69 -2.44 2.94 15.36
C GLN A 69 -3.95 3.21 15.30
N GLU A 70 -4.38 4.39 15.74
CA GLU A 70 -5.78 4.83 15.65
C GLU A 70 -6.29 4.80 14.20
N ALA A 71 -5.50 5.28 13.24
CA ALA A 71 -5.87 5.19 11.82
C ALA A 71 -6.03 3.73 11.34
N GLY A 72 -5.15 2.83 11.79
CA GLY A 72 -5.24 1.40 11.51
C GLY A 72 -6.49 0.74 12.11
N GLU A 73 -6.84 1.11 13.35
CA GLU A 73 -8.06 0.67 14.02
C GLU A 73 -9.32 1.19 13.31
N MET A 74 -9.35 2.47 12.93
CA MET A 74 -10.45 3.06 12.18
C MET A 74 -10.69 2.34 10.85
N LEU A 75 -9.62 2.07 10.09
CA LEU A 75 -9.70 1.29 8.85
C LEU A 75 -10.25 -0.11 9.12
N SER A 76 -9.73 -0.79 10.14
CA SER A 76 -10.13 -2.16 10.47
C SER A 76 -11.61 -2.24 10.85
N ASN A 77 -12.08 -1.30 11.68
CA ASN A 77 -13.47 -1.22 12.10
C ASN A 77 -14.39 -0.96 10.91
N GLY A 78 -14.06 0.01 10.04
CA GLY A 78 -14.84 0.27 8.84
C GLY A 78 -14.92 -0.93 7.89
N LEU A 79 -13.82 -1.68 7.73
CA LEU A 79 -13.83 -2.92 6.94
C LEU A 79 -14.75 -3.98 7.55
N LEU A 80 -14.75 -4.14 8.87
CA LEU A 80 -15.64 -5.10 9.57
C LEU A 80 -17.10 -4.67 9.52
N GLU A 81 -17.40 -3.38 9.56
CA GLU A 81 -18.77 -2.88 9.38
C GLU A 81 -19.32 -3.21 7.97
N MET A 82 -18.49 -3.07 6.94
CA MET A 82 -18.88 -3.38 5.56
C MET A 82 -18.84 -4.89 5.25
N MET A 83 -17.93 -5.62 5.88
CA MET A 83 -17.68 -7.05 5.66
C MET A 83 -17.56 -7.77 7.01
N PRO A 84 -18.69 -8.09 7.68
CA PRO A 84 -18.67 -8.62 9.05
C PRO A 84 -17.93 -9.95 9.23
N GLU A 85 -17.78 -10.72 8.15
CA GLU A 85 -17.07 -12.02 8.15
C GLU A 85 -15.57 -11.88 7.81
N ALA A 86 -15.09 -10.67 7.54
CA ALA A 86 -13.68 -10.45 7.23
C ALA A 86 -12.80 -10.77 8.45
N THR A 87 -11.65 -11.39 8.20
CA THR A 87 -10.61 -11.58 9.21
C THR A 87 -9.49 -10.56 8.97
N ILE A 88 -9.16 -9.79 10.00
CA ILE A 88 -8.12 -8.76 9.92
C ILE A 88 -6.90 -9.19 10.75
N ARG A 89 -5.71 -9.04 10.17
CA ARG A 89 -4.43 -9.17 10.85
C ARG A 89 -3.65 -7.89 10.64
N SER A 90 -3.12 -7.33 11.71
CA SER A 90 -2.26 -6.15 11.70
C SER A 90 -0.90 -6.47 12.28
N GLN A 91 0.13 -5.80 11.76
CA GLN A 91 1.48 -5.90 12.26
C GLN A 91 2.16 -4.54 12.10
N LEU A 92 2.80 -4.06 13.17
CA LEU A 92 3.65 -2.88 13.11
C LEU A 92 5.03 -3.28 12.58
N ILE A 93 5.55 -2.53 11.62
CA ILE A 93 6.90 -2.71 11.08
C ILE A 93 7.69 -1.44 11.37
N GLY A 94 8.79 -1.57 12.12
CA GLY A 94 9.65 -0.43 12.47
C GLY A 94 10.72 -0.80 13.49
N PRO A 95 11.66 0.11 13.78
CA PRO A 95 12.67 -0.12 14.81
C PRO A 95 11.99 -0.26 16.18
N GLY A 96 12.06 -1.45 16.78
CA GLY A 96 11.46 -1.77 18.08
C GLY A 96 10.20 -2.64 18.06
N ALA A 97 9.83 -3.19 16.89
CA ALA A 97 8.83 -4.27 16.78
C ALA A 97 9.44 -5.66 17.07
#